data_AF-A0A4Y2KVT6-F1
#
_entry.id   AF-A0A4Y2KVT6-F1
#
_cell.length_a   1.000
_cell.length_b   1.000
_cell.length_c   1.000
_cell.angle_alpha   90.00
_cell.angle_beta   90.00
_cell.angle_gamma   90.00
#
_symmetry.space_group_name_H-M   'P 1'
#
loop_
_entity.id
_entity.type
_entity.pdbx_description
1 polymer ?
#
loop_
_entity_poly.entity_id
_entity_poly.type
_entity_poly.pdbx_seq_one_letter_code
_entity_poly.pdbx_strand_id
1 'polypeptide(L)'
;MVLSLEQRIFRVLEYHRLQHSCVRTRRSFQRRFDVRRGPSDNAIKALLEKFERTGNVNDDRIGNVGLPRSAVTESNASAVQQVILQQPRTSVRRVTSRAGLRRMTTYRIMRRKMHMLP
;
A
#
# COMPACT_ATOMS: atom_id res chain seq x y z
N MET A 1 2.94 -17.11 -6.22
CA MET A 1 3.35 -17.57 -4.88
C MET A 1 3.78 -16.34 -4.10
N VAL A 2 3.01 -15.95 -3.09
CA VAL A 2 3.41 -14.88 -2.16
C VAL A 2 4.39 -15.50 -1.17
N LEU A 3 5.55 -14.89 -0.98
CA LEU A 3 6.58 -15.41 -0.08
C LEU A 3 6.38 -14.85 1.31
N SER A 4 6.59 -15.69 2.33
CA SER A 4 6.59 -15.21 3.70
C SER A 4 7.72 -14.19 3.92
N LEU A 5 7.61 -13.38 4.98
CA LEU A 5 8.68 -12.45 5.35
C LEU A 5 10.00 -13.22 5.61
N GLU A 6 9.91 -14.32 6.36
CA GLU A 6 11.03 -15.21 6.65
C GLU A 6 11.72 -15.72 5.36
N GLN A 7 10.94 -16.17 4.39
CA GLN A 7 11.46 -16.66 3.10
C GLN A 7 12.21 -15.58 2.33
N ARG A 8 11.84 -14.31 2.46
CA ARG A 8 12.49 -13.20 1.77
C ARG A 8 13.76 -12.77 2.49
N ILE A 9 13.72 -12.66 3.83
CA ILE A 9 14.90 -12.41 4.66
C ILE A 9 15.96 -13.49 4.41
N PHE A 10 15.56 -14.76 4.44
CA PHE A 10 16.47 -15.88 4.22
C PHE A 10 17.20 -15.78 2.87
N ARG A 11 16.52 -15.36 1.81
CA ARG A 11 17.15 -15.21 0.48
C ARG A 11 18.22 -14.13 0.45
N VAL A 12 17.95 -12.98 1.06
CA VAL A 12 18.93 -11.87 1.10
C VAL A 12 20.18 -12.33 1.84
N LEU A 13 20.01 -12.91 3.03
CA LEU A 13 21.13 -13.40 3.85
C LEU A 13 21.93 -14.50 3.14
N GLU A 14 21.25 -15.50 2.58
CA GLU A 14 21.93 -16.59 1.88
C GLU A 14 22.64 -16.14 0.62
N TYR A 15 22.09 -15.16 -0.10
CA TYR A 15 22.71 -14.67 -1.32
C TYR A 15 24.08 -14.05 -1.06
N HIS A 16 24.18 -13.20 -0.02
CA HIS A 16 25.45 -12.63 0.40
C HIS A 16 26.40 -13.70 0.97
N ARG A 17 25.89 -14.61 1.81
CA ARG A 17 26.69 -15.72 2.36
C ARG A 17 27.29 -16.62 1.28
N LEU A 18 26.57 -16.82 0.17
CA LEU A 18 26.94 -17.71 -0.93
C LEU A 18 27.64 -16.99 -2.09
N GLN A 19 28.22 -15.80 -1.84
CA GLN A 19 29.02 -15.05 -2.81
C GLN A 19 28.22 -14.75 -4.09
N HIS A 20 27.00 -14.23 -3.94
CA HIS A 20 26.16 -13.74 -5.03
C HIS A 20 25.71 -14.80 -6.05
N SER A 21 25.74 -16.09 -5.67
CA SER A 21 25.29 -17.19 -6.53
C SER A 21 23.78 -17.46 -6.42
N CYS A 22 23.02 -17.13 -7.47
CA CYS A 22 21.57 -17.36 -7.51
C CYS A 22 21.21 -18.85 -7.46
N VAL A 23 21.99 -19.71 -8.14
CA VAL A 23 21.78 -21.18 -8.15
C VAL A 23 21.97 -21.76 -6.75
N ARG A 24 23.04 -21.39 -6.05
CA ARG A 24 23.31 -21.89 -4.68
C ARG A 24 22.24 -21.39 -3.72
N THR A 25 21.84 -20.12 -3.84
CA THR A 25 20.77 -19.52 -3.04
C THR A 25 19.44 -20.25 -3.23
N ARG A 26 19.06 -20.53 -4.48
CA ARG A 26 17.85 -21.31 -4.81
C ARG A 26 17.89 -22.71 -4.19
N ARG A 27 19.01 -23.43 -4.34
CA ARG A 27 19.17 -24.78 -3.75
C ARG A 27 19.15 -24.76 -2.23
N SER A 28 19.72 -23.73 -1.61
CA SER A 28 19.68 -23.52 -0.15
C SER A 28 18.24 -23.27 0.32
N PHE A 29 17.51 -22.42 -0.41
CA PHE A 29 16.09 -22.14 -0.16
C PHE A 29 15.22 -23.39 -0.27
N GLN A 30 15.40 -24.19 -1.32
CA GLN A 30 14.66 -25.43 -1.50
C GLN A 30 14.88 -26.41 -0.34
N ARG A 31 16.13 -26.55 0.12
CA ARG A 31 16.48 -27.41 1.26
C ARG A 31 15.92 -26.88 2.58
N ARG A 32 15.98 -25.57 2.83
CA ARG A 32 15.52 -24.97 4.08
C ARG A 32 14.01 -25.05 4.26
N PHE A 33 13.24 -24.84 3.19
CA PHE A 33 11.78 -24.75 3.23
C PHE A 33 11.07 -25.98 2.65
N ASP A 34 11.81 -27.04 2.34
CA ASP A 34 11.29 -28.29 1.74
C ASP A 34 10.35 -28.06 0.54
N VAL A 35 10.78 -27.20 -0.38
CA VAL A 35 9.98 -26.85 -1.58
C VAL A 35 10.59 -27.42 -2.85
N ARG A 36 9.76 -28.09 -3.65
CA ARG A 36 10.17 -28.63 -4.97
C ARG A 36 10.69 -27.53 -5.89
N ARG A 37 10.04 -26.36 -5.92
CA ARG A 37 10.42 -25.22 -6.76
C ARG A 37 10.86 -24.04 -5.90
N GLY A 38 12.12 -23.63 -6.07
CA GLY A 38 12.63 -22.38 -5.53
C GLY A 38 12.31 -21.18 -6.43
N PRO A 39 12.69 -19.97 -6.00
CA PRO A 39 12.56 -18.78 -6.84
C PRO A 39 13.40 -18.84 -8.11
N SER A 40 12.94 -18.16 -9.16
CA SER A 40 13.76 -17.89 -10.35
C SER A 40 14.92 -16.93 -10.03
N ASP A 41 15.96 -16.93 -10.86
CA ASP A 41 17.10 -16.02 -10.68
C ASP A 41 16.64 -14.56 -10.74
N ASN A 42 15.70 -14.24 -11.64
CA ASN A 42 15.12 -12.91 -11.73
C ASN A 42 14.38 -12.53 -10.44
N ALA A 43 13.66 -13.45 -9.80
CA ALA A 43 12.98 -13.18 -8.55
C ALA A 43 13.95 -12.99 -7.36
N ILE A 44 15.10 -13.67 -7.40
CA ILE A 44 16.18 -13.45 -6.42
C ILE A 44 16.78 -12.06 -6.63
N LYS A 45 17.19 -11.74 -7.86
CA LYS A 45 17.79 -10.44 -8.21
C LYS A 45 16.86 -9.26 -7.93
N ALA A 46 15.58 -9.35 -8.31
CA ALA A 46 14.62 -8.28 -8.07
C ALA A 46 14.39 -8.01 -6.57
N LEU A 47 14.41 -9.05 -5.74
CA LEU A 47 14.30 -8.88 -4.28
C LEU A 47 15.55 -8.18 -3.72
N LEU A 48 16.73 -8.53 -4.20
CA LEU A 48 18.00 -7.94 -3.77
C LEU A 48 18.13 -6.49 -4.21
N GLU A 49 17.84 -6.20 -5.48
CA GLU A 49 17.85 -4.84 -6.02
C GLU A 49 16.90 -3.93 -5.22
N LYS A 50 15.70 -4.44 -4.90
CA LYS A 50 14.78 -3.73 -4.02
C LYS A 50 15.37 -3.49 -2.63
N PHE A 51 15.97 -4.52 -2.03
CA PHE A 51 16.57 -4.43 -0.71
C PHE A 51 17.72 -3.43 -0.70
N GLU A 52 18.61 -3.45 -1.68
CA GLU A 52 19.71 -2.49 -1.84
C GLU A 52 19.19 -1.06 -2.03
N ARG A 53 18.12 -0.89 -2.81
CA ARG A 53 17.51 0.43 -3.07
C ARG A 53 16.77 1.02 -1.86
N THR A 54 16.11 0.19 -1.05
CA THR A 54 15.12 0.67 -0.06
C THR A 54 15.36 0.20 1.38
N GLY A 55 16.30 -0.73 1.59
CA GLY A 55 16.49 -1.44 2.86
C GLY A 55 15.35 -2.40 3.23
N ASN A 56 14.36 -2.59 2.35
CA ASN A 56 13.11 -3.26 2.67
C ASN A 56 12.90 -4.54 1.84
N VAL A 57 12.46 -5.61 2.52
CA VAL A 57 12.12 -6.90 1.90
C VAL A 57 10.62 -7.16 1.85
N ASN A 58 9.79 -6.23 2.35
CA ASN A 58 8.32 -6.35 2.36
C ASN A 58 7.75 -6.49 0.94
N ASP A 59 6.55 -7.04 0.84
CA ASP A 59 5.94 -7.30 -0.47
C ASP A 59 5.12 -6.05 -0.71
N ASP A 60 5.37 -5.37 -1.83
CA ASP A 60 4.70 -4.09 -2.12
C ASP A 60 3.19 -4.26 -2.16
N ARG A 61 2.70 -5.49 -2.37
CA ARG A 61 1.28 -5.85 -2.39
C ARG A 61 0.63 -5.95 -1.00
N ILE A 62 1.43 -6.12 0.06
CA ILE A 62 0.91 -6.18 1.44
C ILE A 62 0.51 -4.75 1.83
N GLY A 63 -0.79 -4.46 1.79
CA GLY A 63 -1.34 -3.14 2.15
C GLY A 63 -2.21 -2.46 1.09
N ASN A 64 -2.54 -3.13 -0.03
CA ASN A 64 -3.33 -2.56 -1.15
C ASN A 64 -2.64 -1.39 -1.87
N VAL A 65 -1.77 -1.72 -2.83
CA VAL A 65 -1.08 -0.81 -3.79
C VAL A 65 -2.03 -0.18 -4.83
N GLY A 66 -3.33 -0.09 -4.52
CA GLY A 66 -4.28 0.62 -5.38
C GLY A 66 -4.16 2.13 -5.17
N LEU A 67 -4.61 2.91 -6.16
CA LEU A 67 -4.91 4.33 -5.94
C LEU A 67 -5.82 4.44 -4.69
N PRO A 68 -5.65 5.45 -3.83
CA PRO A 68 -6.69 5.82 -2.87
C PRO A 68 -7.95 6.13 -3.68
N ARG A 69 -8.88 5.17 -3.80
CA ARG A 69 -10.12 5.31 -4.60
C ARG A 69 -11.12 6.29 -3.97
N SER A 70 -10.70 6.99 -2.93
CA SER A 70 -11.56 7.89 -2.19
C SER A 70 -11.33 9.32 -2.66
N ALA A 71 -12.35 9.93 -3.26
CA ALA A 71 -12.43 11.38 -3.41
C ALA A 71 -12.49 12.13 -2.05
N VAL A 72 -12.31 11.42 -0.93
CA VAL A 72 -12.09 11.95 0.43
C VAL A 72 -10.61 12.33 0.56
N THR A 73 -10.16 13.25 -0.28
CA THR A 73 -8.84 13.88 -0.17
C THR A 73 -8.90 15.04 0.83
N GLU A 74 -7.74 15.49 1.31
CA GLU A 74 -7.68 16.62 2.24
C GLU A 74 -8.18 17.92 1.59
N SER A 75 -7.85 18.13 0.31
CA SER A 75 -8.37 19.27 -0.47
C SER A 75 -9.91 19.30 -0.51
N ASN A 76 -10.54 18.16 -0.79
CA ASN A 76 -12.00 18.07 -0.81
C ASN A 76 -12.61 18.22 0.59
N ALA A 77 -11.91 17.76 1.64
CA ALA A 77 -12.34 17.97 3.02
C ALA A 77 -12.32 19.45 3.38
N SER A 78 -11.25 20.18 3.03
CA SER A 78 -11.16 21.63 3.22
C SER A 78 -12.26 22.40 2.48
N ALA A 79 -12.56 22.02 1.23
CA ALA A 79 -13.66 22.64 0.46
C ALA A 79 -15.02 22.46 1.14
N VAL A 80 -15.33 21.25 1.62
CA VAL A 80 -16.56 20.98 2.39
C VAL A 80 -16.56 21.76 3.70
N GLN A 81 -15.42 21.83 4.40
CA GLN A 81 -15.31 22.53 5.69
C GLN A 81 -15.56 24.02 5.52
N GLN A 82 -14.97 24.65 4.51
CA GLN A 82 -15.19 26.06 4.20
C GLN A 82 -16.66 26.38 3.97
N VAL A 83 -17.38 25.54 3.20
CA VAL A 83 -18.82 25.75 2.95
C VAL A 83 -19.63 25.66 4.24
N ILE A 84 -19.30 24.71 5.12
CA ILE A 84 -19.99 24.53 6.41
C ILE A 84 -19.68 25.71 7.36
N LEU A 85 -18.42 26.13 7.44
CA LEU A 85 -18.01 27.26 8.30
C LEU A 85 -18.68 28.56 7.85
N GLN A 86 -18.81 28.79 6.54
CA GLN A 86 -19.51 29.96 6.01
C GLN A 86 -21.01 29.92 6.31
N GLN A 87 -21.65 28.75 6.22
CA GLN A 87 -23.09 28.61 6.44
C GLN A 87 -23.43 27.29 7.17
N PRO A 88 -23.37 27.27 8.52
CA PRO A 88 -23.48 26.05 9.31
C PRO A 88 -24.83 25.33 9.20
N ARG A 89 -25.91 26.06 8.90
CA ARG A 89 -27.28 25.52 8.79
C ARG A 89 -27.63 25.07 7.37
N THR A 90 -26.65 24.88 6.49
CA THR A 90 -26.90 24.41 5.12
C THR A 90 -27.12 22.91 5.05
N SER A 91 -28.08 22.49 4.22
CA SER A 91 -28.32 21.07 3.99
C SER A 91 -27.16 20.42 3.23
N VAL A 92 -26.95 19.12 3.45
CA VAL A 92 -25.90 18.33 2.76
C VAL A 92 -26.00 18.45 1.24
N ARG A 93 -27.22 18.58 0.69
CA ARG A 93 -27.44 18.81 -0.75
C ARG A 93 -26.81 20.13 -1.22
N ARG A 94 -26.98 21.22 -0.45
CA ARG A 94 -26.38 22.53 -0.76
C ARG A 94 -24.86 22.51 -0.59
N VAL A 95 -24.36 21.87 0.47
CA VAL A 95 -22.92 21.68 0.69
C VAL A 95 -22.29 20.94 -0.49
N THR A 96 -22.93 19.85 -0.94
CA THR A 96 -22.49 19.06 -2.11
C THR A 96 -22.42 19.91 -3.37
N SER A 97 -23.48 20.69 -3.65
CA SER A 97 -23.53 21.54 -4.84
C SER A 97 -22.45 22.62 -4.83
N ARG A 98 -22.17 23.22 -3.67
CA ARG A 98 -21.17 24.29 -3.53
C ARG A 98 -19.74 23.79 -3.54
N ALA A 99 -19.49 22.64 -2.95
CA ALA A 99 -18.18 22.00 -2.99
C ALA A 99 -17.88 21.35 -4.36
N GLY A 100 -18.87 21.24 -5.26
CA GLY A 100 -18.69 20.61 -6.58
C GLY A 100 -18.43 19.10 -6.50
N LEU A 101 -18.88 18.43 -5.42
CA LEU A 101 -18.60 17.02 -5.17
C LEU A 101 -19.83 16.13 -5.42
N ARG A 102 -19.62 14.82 -5.54
CA ARG A 102 -20.73 13.86 -5.47
C ARG A 102 -21.26 13.78 -4.04
N ARG A 103 -22.59 13.64 -3.89
CA ARG A 103 -23.28 13.54 -2.58
C ARG A 103 -22.66 12.50 -1.64
N MET A 104 -22.33 11.31 -2.15
CA MET A 104 -21.69 10.25 -1.36
C MET A 104 -20.28 10.61 -0.90
N THR A 105 -19.54 11.37 -1.69
CA THR A 105 -18.21 11.87 -1.31
C THR A 105 -18.34 12.88 -0.18
N THR A 106 -19.25 13.86 -0.32
CA THR A 106 -19.55 14.85 0.73
C THR A 106 -19.96 14.18 2.03
N TYR A 107 -20.88 13.21 1.97
CA TYR A 107 -21.33 12.44 3.14
C TYR A 107 -20.17 11.70 3.83
N ARG A 108 -19.31 11.02 3.05
CA ARG A 108 -18.13 10.33 3.59
C ARG A 108 -17.13 11.29 4.22
N ILE A 109 -16.91 12.45 3.63
CA ILE A 109 -16.05 13.50 4.18
C ILE A 109 -16.62 13.97 5.53
N MET A 110 -17.89 14.40 5.56
CA MET A 110 -18.52 14.90 6.77
C MET A 110 -18.52 13.86 7.89
N ARG A 111 -18.81 12.58 7.57
CA ARG A 111 -18.84 11.51 8.57
C ARG A 111 -17.46 11.04 9.04
N ARG A 112 -16.48 10.91 8.14
CA ARG A 112 -15.17 10.28 8.45
C ARG A 112 -14.06 11.28 8.80
N LYS A 113 -14.08 12.48 8.22
CA LYS A 113 -13.06 13.51 8.43
C LYS A 113 -13.50 14.58 9.42
N MET A 114 -14.80 14.87 9.49
CA MET A 114 -15.36 15.91 10.36
C MET A 114 -16.18 15.36 11.53
N HIS A 115 -16.34 14.03 11.60
CA HIS A 115 -17.09 13.33 12.65
C HIS A 115 -18.53 13.84 12.86
N MET A 116 -19.16 14.34 11.80
CA MET A 116 -20.55 14.81 11.81
C MET A 116 -21.53 13.66 11.53
N LEU A 117 -22.80 13.87 11.88
CA LEU A 117 -23.94 13.00 11.55
C LEU A 117 -24.87 13.73 10.56
N PRO A 118 -24.56 13.69 9.24
CA PRO A 118 -25.19 14.52 8.21
C PRO A 118 -26.43 13.87 7.57
#